data_AF-B1FLN1-F1
#
_entry.id   AF-B1FLN1-F1
#
_cell.length_a   1.000
_cell.length_b   1.000
_cell.length_c   1.000
_cell.angle_alpha   90.00
_cell.angle_beta   90.00
_cell.angle_gamma   90.00
#
_symmetry.space_group_name_H-M   'P 1'
#
loop_
_entity.id
_entity.type
_entity.pdbx_description
1 polymer ?
#
loop_
_entity_poly.entity_id
_entity_poly.type
_entity_poly.pdbx_seq_one_letter_code
_entity_poly.pdbx_strand_id
1 'polypeptide(L)'
;MLMTMKTRRHFLASSSVLAASCAAASPVFASDAPASDAELRRQMLGKLTNELNDRATATDETGYLFDTLFSWAPPTVAAAGINAIAAFGFGGRAAAAGAAPVPGPVNEAIADAVLVLRQMVAVPVYAQQEVASVLASKYGLTAGVTTIATPAMSAGSPIPTPDGVAAAIVRQAGSAAALGNVGIVTHADQASIAVRVAIAAGMRAAVPAGLALPSLYDTSAQLPAMRRRDLYLLSNAGIQLAMLRLDLINREYPNG
;
A
#
# COMPACT_ATOMS: atom_id res chain seq x y z
N MET A 1 44.26 32.15 8.28
CA MET A 1 43.16 32.00 9.25
C MET A 1 42.12 33.06 8.95
N LEU A 2 41.06 32.71 8.21
CA LEU A 2 39.73 33.32 8.32
C LEU A 2 38.74 32.43 7.54
N MET A 3 37.69 32.02 8.23
CA MET A 3 36.57 31.21 7.75
C MET A 3 35.71 32.05 6.80
N THR A 4 35.24 31.50 5.68
CA THR A 4 34.14 32.11 4.91
C THR A 4 33.13 31.05 4.50
N MET A 5 31.97 31.09 5.18
CA MET A 5 30.77 30.33 4.87
C MET A 5 30.32 30.60 3.44
N LYS A 6 30.11 29.55 2.63
CA LYS A 6 29.40 29.66 1.34
C LYS A 6 27.89 29.60 1.58
N THR A 7 27.23 30.75 1.45
CA THR A 7 25.77 30.90 1.50
C THR A 7 25.10 30.44 0.18
N ARG A 8 23.93 29.81 0.32
CA ARG A 8 23.09 29.16 -0.71
C ARG A 8 22.45 30.09 -1.77
N ARG A 9 23.20 30.99 -2.42
CA ARG A 9 22.62 31.89 -3.43
C ARG A 9 23.53 32.12 -4.64
N HIS A 10 23.97 31.06 -5.31
CA HIS A 10 24.56 31.17 -6.65
C HIS A 10 24.05 30.00 -7.52
N PHE A 11 22.75 30.00 -7.75
CA PHE A 11 22.12 29.29 -8.86
C PHE A 11 21.40 30.38 -9.64
N LEU A 12 21.59 30.45 -10.96
CA LEU A 12 21.19 31.53 -11.89
C LEU A 12 22.26 32.60 -12.17
N ALA A 13 23.37 32.20 -12.78
CA ALA A 13 24.14 33.11 -13.65
C ALA A 13 25.06 32.31 -14.59
N SER A 14 24.51 31.46 -15.46
CA SER A 14 25.27 30.89 -16.58
C SER A 14 24.35 30.33 -17.66
N SER A 15 23.78 31.22 -18.48
CA SER A 15 23.31 30.86 -19.82
C SER A 15 23.05 32.11 -20.63
N SER A 16 24.11 32.65 -21.24
CA SER A 16 24.00 33.52 -22.40
C SER A 16 25.00 33.02 -23.43
N VAL A 17 24.51 32.47 -24.54
CA VAL A 17 24.96 32.66 -25.93
C VAL A 17 24.46 31.47 -26.74
N LEU A 18 23.30 31.65 -27.36
CA LEU A 18 22.93 31.14 -28.70
C LEU A 18 21.52 31.67 -29.00
N ALA A 19 21.44 32.97 -29.25
CA ALA A 19 20.26 33.62 -29.82
C ALA A 19 20.54 33.84 -31.30
N ALA A 20 20.04 32.94 -32.15
CA ALA A 20 19.74 33.25 -33.53
C ALA A 20 18.69 32.24 -34.03
N SER A 21 17.51 32.75 -34.37
CA SER A 21 16.35 32.04 -34.94
C SER A 21 15.33 31.47 -33.95
N CYS A 22 14.75 32.31 -33.09
CA CYS A 22 13.44 32.02 -32.49
C CYS A 22 12.45 33.11 -32.89
N ALA A 23 11.63 32.82 -33.89
CA ALA A 23 10.32 33.44 -34.01
C ALA A 23 9.60 33.30 -32.65
N ALA A 24 8.84 34.32 -32.26
CA ALA A 24 8.17 34.46 -30.98
C ALA A 24 7.60 33.13 -30.44
N ALA A 25 8.37 32.45 -29.60
CA ALA A 25 7.88 31.37 -28.78
C ALA A 25 7.31 32.03 -27.53
N SER A 26 5.98 32.09 -27.47
CA SER A 26 5.25 32.27 -26.21
C SER A 26 5.90 31.39 -25.13
N PRO A 27 5.96 31.81 -23.85
CA PRO A 27 6.43 30.92 -22.80
C PRO A 27 5.57 29.65 -22.85
N VAL A 28 6.17 28.57 -23.36
CA VAL A 28 5.54 27.26 -23.37
C VAL A 28 5.58 26.84 -21.92
N PHE A 29 4.44 26.96 -21.25
CA PHE A 29 4.21 26.27 -19.99
C PHE A 29 4.63 24.80 -20.19
N ALA A 30 5.32 24.23 -19.21
CA ALA A 30 5.64 22.80 -19.23
C ALA A 30 4.36 22.06 -19.62
N SER A 31 4.45 21.22 -20.67
CA SER A 31 3.32 20.46 -21.17
C SER A 31 2.60 19.77 -20.01
N ASP A 32 1.28 19.97 -19.89
CA ASP A 32 0.41 19.23 -18.94
C ASP A 32 0.32 17.73 -19.29
N ALA A 33 0.96 17.29 -20.38
CA ALA A 33 1.10 15.87 -20.69
C ALA A 33 1.86 15.16 -19.55
N PRO A 34 1.29 14.09 -18.97
CA PRO A 34 1.97 13.31 -17.94
C PRO A 34 3.34 12.84 -18.44
N ALA A 35 4.37 13.01 -17.62
CA ALA A 35 5.67 12.40 -17.90
C ALA A 35 5.49 10.88 -18.00
N SER A 36 6.10 10.25 -19.02
CA SER A 36 6.15 8.80 -19.08
C SER A 36 6.98 8.26 -17.91
N ASP A 37 6.71 7.03 -17.49
CA ASP A 37 7.49 6.37 -16.44
C ASP A 37 8.99 6.33 -16.78
N ALA A 38 9.32 6.14 -18.05
CA ALA A 38 10.71 6.16 -18.53
C ALA A 38 11.35 7.55 -18.41
N GLU A 39 10.60 8.62 -18.69
CA GLU A 39 11.03 9.99 -18.51
C GLU A 39 11.27 10.29 -17.02
N LEU A 40 10.29 9.98 -16.19
CA LEU A 40 10.34 10.23 -14.76
C LEU A 40 11.50 9.47 -14.10
N ARG A 41 11.67 8.18 -14.39
CA ARG A 41 12.81 7.38 -13.91
C ARG A 41 14.15 7.99 -14.32
N ARG A 42 14.27 8.47 -15.57
CA ARG A 42 15.51 9.12 -16.04
C ARG A 42 15.80 10.40 -15.27
N GLN A 43 14.80 11.24 -15.04
CA GLN A 43 14.95 12.49 -14.28
C GLN A 43 15.31 12.21 -12.81
N MET A 44 14.64 11.24 -12.17
CA MET A 44 14.96 10.80 -10.82
C MET A 44 16.40 10.32 -10.70
N LEU A 45 16.85 9.43 -11.61
CA LEU A 45 18.21 8.92 -11.63
C LEU A 45 19.24 10.04 -11.80
N GLY A 46 19.00 10.98 -12.72
CA GLY A 46 19.90 12.12 -12.93
C GLY A 46 20.03 12.99 -11.68
N LYS A 47 18.90 13.26 -11.02
CA LYS A 47 18.89 14.05 -9.77
C LYS A 47 19.60 13.31 -8.64
N LEU A 48 19.27 12.05 -8.40
CA LEU A 48 19.86 11.25 -7.32
C LEU A 48 21.35 10.99 -7.55
N THR A 49 21.80 10.78 -8.79
CA THR A 49 23.23 10.64 -9.10
C THR A 49 24.02 11.87 -8.63
N ASN A 50 23.46 13.07 -8.86
CA ASN A 50 24.10 14.31 -8.46
C ASN A 50 24.07 14.54 -6.94
N GLU A 51 22.96 14.22 -6.27
CA GLU A 51 22.81 14.42 -4.81
C GLU A 51 23.61 13.41 -4.00
N LEU A 52 23.64 12.15 -4.43
CA LEU A 52 24.33 11.06 -3.73
C LEU A 52 25.81 10.97 -4.12
N ASN A 53 26.20 11.55 -5.26
CA ASN A 53 27.52 11.38 -5.87
C ASN A 53 27.91 9.89 -6.05
N ASP A 54 26.90 9.04 -6.27
CA ASP A 54 27.02 7.60 -6.47
C ASP A 54 25.93 7.14 -7.43
N ARG A 55 26.33 6.77 -8.65
CA ARG A 55 25.41 6.34 -9.70
C ARG A 55 24.80 4.97 -9.41
N ALA A 56 25.54 4.07 -8.78
CA ALA A 56 25.05 2.72 -8.49
C ALA A 56 23.94 2.80 -7.45
N THR A 57 24.23 3.44 -6.31
CA THR A 57 23.23 3.69 -5.26
C THR A 57 22.04 4.50 -5.81
N ALA A 58 22.27 5.53 -6.62
CA ALA A 58 21.18 6.29 -7.24
C ALA A 58 20.28 5.44 -8.17
N THR A 59 20.83 4.42 -8.83
CA THR A 59 20.05 3.50 -9.67
C THR A 59 19.11 2.66 -8.82
N ASP A 60 19.60 2.10 -7.72
CA ASP A 60 18.80 1.30 -6.80
C ASP A 60 17.72 2.15 -6.12
N GLU A 61 18.09 3.29 -5.55
CA GLU A 61 17.15 4.23 -4.89
C GLU A 61 16.07 4.74 -5.85
N THR A 62 16.43 5.00 -7.12
CA THR A 62 15.43 5.38 -8.14
C THR A 62 14.39 4.27 -8.31
N GLY A 63 14.80 3.01 -8.37
CA GLY A 63 13.89 1.88 -8.47
C GLY A 63 12.97 1.79 -7.26
N TYR A 64 13.54 1.80 -6.06
CA TYR A 64 12.80 1.68 -4.79
C TYR A 64 11.77 2.80 -4.59
N LEU A 65 12.17 4.04 -4.82
CA LEU A 65 11.28 5.19 -4.70
C LEU A 65 10.22 5.18 -5.79
N PHE A 66 10.59 4.84 -7.02
CA PHE A 66 9.63 4.82 -8.12
C PHE A 66 8.53 3.79 -7.85
N ASP A 67 8.92 2.56 -7.51
CA ASP A 67 7.97 1.49 -7.30
C ASP A 67 7.08 1.77 -6.08
N THR A 68 7.63 2.35 -5.01
CA THR A 68 6.84 2.67 -3.80
C THR A 68 5.90 3.85 -4.00
N LEU A 69 6.29 4.87 -4.78
CA LEU A 69 5.52 6.11 -4.92
C LEU A 69 4.59 6.12 -6.14
N PHE A 70 4.90 5.35 -7.19
CA PHE A 70 4.17 5.41 -8.45
C PHE A 70 3.60 4.04 -8.90
N SER A 71 4.10 2.91 -8.36
CA SER A 71 3.60 1.57 -8.72
C SER A 71 2.68 0.98 -7.63
N TRP A 72 1.53 1.61 -7.43
CA TRP A 72 0.56 1.22 -6.37
C TRP A 72 -0.38 0.08 -6.78
N ALA A 73 -0.33 -0.37 -8.02
CA ALA A 73 -1.21 -1.43 -8.52
C ALA A 73 -0.71 -2.80 -8.02
N PRO A 74 -1.45 -3.48 -7.13
CA PRO A 74 -1.11 -4.85 -6.75
C PRO A 74 -1.29 -5.82 -7.92
N PRO A 75 -0.62 -6.98 -7.91
CA PRO A 75 -0.91 -8.05 -8.86
C PRO A 75 -2.37 -8.48 -8.76
N THR A 76 -2.92 -8.97 -9.87
CA THR A 76 -4.30 -9.43 -9.95
C THR A 76 -4.41 -10.92 -10.27
N VAL A 77 -5.51 -11.53 -9.84
CA VAL A 77 -5.85 -12.94 -10.10
C VAL A 77 -7.28 -13.05 -10.58
N ALA A 78 -7.53 -13.87 -11.61
CA ALA A 78 -8.89 -14.14 -12.07
C ALA A 78 -9.70 -14.81 -10.96
N ALA A 79 -10.97 -14.42 -10.79
CA ALA A 79 -11.83 -14.95 -9.73
C ALA A 79 -11.82 -16.49 -9.69
N ALA A 80 -11.97 -17.15 -10.84
CA ALA A 80 -11.97 -18.61 -10.98
C ALA A 80 -10.68 -19.31 -10.48
N GLY A 81 -9.57 -18.59 -10.37
CA GLY A 81 -8.29 -19.12 -9.89
C GLY A 81 -8.11 -18.99 -8.37
N ILE A 82 -9.04 -18.36 -7.65
CA ILE A 82 -8.95 -18.11 -6.21
C ILE A 82 -9.41 -19.35 -5.43
N ASN A 83 -8.64 -19.72 -4.40
CA ASN A 83 -8.92 -20.84 -3.51
C ASN A 83 -9.31 -20.42 -2.08
N ALA A 84 -9.00 -19.17 -1.71
CA ALA A 84 -9.43 -18.57 -0.45
C ALA A 84 -9.56 -17.05 -0.60
N ILE A 85 -10.48 -16.44 0.15
CA ILE A 85 -10.63 -14.99 0.23
C ILE A 85 -10.05 -14.52 1.56
N ALA A 86 -9.15 -13.54 1.53
CA ALA A 86 -8.66 -12.88 2.73
C ALA A 86 -9.15 -11.43 2.76
N ALA A 87 -9.99 -11.11 3.75
CA ALA A 87 -10.61 -9.80 3.89
C ALA A 87 -9.99 -9.02 5.05
N PHE A 88 -9.29 -7.94 4.72
CA PHE A 88 -8.62 -7.07 5.69
C PHE A 88 -9.49 -5.85 5.95
N GLY A 89 -9.78 -5.57 7.22
CA GLY A 89 -10.48 -4.36 7.61
C GLY A 89 -9.64 -3.11 7.34
N PHE A 90 -10.33 -1.98 7.11
CA PHE A 90 -9.71 -0.67 6.98
C PHE A 90 -10.31 0.26 8.03
N GLY A 91 -9.52 0.51 9.08
CA GLY A 91 -9.99 1.21 10.26
C GLY A 91 -11.11 0.47 10.99
N GLY A 92 -11.75 1.20 11.88
CA GLY A 92 -12.86 0.73 12.70
C GLY A 92 -13.35 1.92 13.52
N ARG A 93 -14.56 1.85 14.06
CA ARG A 93 -15.07 2.87 14.97
C ARG A 93 -14.79 2.44 16.40
N ALA A 94 -14.62 3.43 17.27
CA ALA A 94 -14.41 3.17 18.69
C ALA A 94 -15.61 2.38 19.25
N ALA A 95 -15.31 1.36 20.04
CA ALA A 95 -16.29 0.59 20.79
C ALA A 95 -16.32 1.05 22.25
N ALA A 96 -17.19 0.43 23.05
CA ALA A 96 -17.14 0.58 24.50
C ALA A 96 -15.75 0.20 25.04
N ALA A 97 -15.37 0.78 26.18
CA ALA A 97 -14.05 0.54 26.78
C ALA A 97 -13.81 -0.96 26.99
N GLY A 98 -12.69 -1.47 26.46
CA GLY A 98 -12.32 -2.89 26.53
C GLY A 98 -12.96 -3.80 25.47
N ALA A 99 -13.84 -3.27 24.60
CA ALA A 99 -14.38 -4.00 23.46
C ALA A 99 -13.54 -3.81 22.19
N ALA A 100 -13.60 -4.80 21.29
CA ALA A 100 -13.00 -4.69 19.96
C ALA A 100 -13.68 -3.60 19.13
N PRO A 101 -12.96 -2.94 18.20
CA PRO A 101 -13.54 -1.93 17.31
C PRO A 101 -14.78 -2.45 16.58
N VAL A 102 -15.77 -1.56 16.38
CA VAL A 102 -16.98 -1.89 15.61
C VAL A 102 -16.79 -1.53 14.13
N PRO A 103 -17.45 -2.23 13.20
CA PRO A 103 -17.37 -1.86 11.79
C PRO A 103 -17.88 -0.43 11.56
N GLY A 104 -17.20 0.28 10.68
CA GLY A 104 -17.70 1.50 10.04
C GLY A 104 -18.13 1.22 8.61
N PRO A 105 -18.60 2.25 7.87
CA PRO A 105 -19.09 2.10 6.50
C PRO A 105 -18.03 1.55 5.52
N VAL A 106 -16.74 1.77 5.79
CA VAL A 106 -15.67 1.20 4.96
C VAL A 106 -15.59 -0.32 5.14
N ASN A 107 -15.67 -0.82 6.37
CA ASN A 107 -15.69 -2.27 6.63
C ASN A 107 -16.97 -2.92 6.11
N GLU A 108 -18.09 -2.18 6.09
CA GLU A 108 -19.31 -2.63 5.41
C GLU A 108 -19.11 -2.76 3.90
N ALA A 109 -18.52 -1.76 3.24
CA ALA A 109 -18.23 -1.82 1.81
C ALA A 109 -17.22 -2.93 1.46
N ILE A 110 -16.26 -3.21 2.35
CA ILE A 110 -15.37 -4.37 2.20
C ILE A 110 -16.16 -5.67 2.30
N ALA A 111 -17.08 -5.81 3.25
CA ALA A 111 -17.94 -6.99 3.38
C ALA A 111 -18.84 -7.18 2.13
N ASP A 112 -19.35 -6.08 1.57
CA ASP A 112 -20.14 -6.09 0.33
C ASP A 112 -19.29 -6.63 -0.85
N ALA A 113 -18.05 -6.16 -0.99
CA ALA A 113 -17.12 -6.67 -2.00
C ALA A 113 -16.75 -8.16 -1.80
N VAL A 114 -16.60 -8.59 -0.54
CA VAL A 114 -16.38 -10.01 -0.21
C VAL A 114 -17.57 -10.86 -0.64
N LEU A 115 -18.80 -10.40 -0.40
CA LEU A 115 -20.01 -11.12 -0.80
C LEU A 115 -20.08 -11.27 -2.32
N VAL A 116 -19.84 -10.19 -3.06
CA VAL A 116 -19.81 -10.21 -4.54
C VAL A 116 -18.81 -11.25 -5.04
N LEU A 117 -17.60 -11.26 -4.48
CA LEU A 117 -16.58 -12.24 -4.86
C LEU A 117 -16.98 -13.66 -4.47
N ARG A 118 -17.54 -13.87 -3.27
CA ARG A 118 -17.98 -15.19 -2.80
C ARG A 118 -19.12 -15.78 -3.63
N GLN A 119 -19.96 -14.94 -4.22
CA GLN A 119 -21.00 -15.34 -5.17
C GLN A 119 -20.40 -15.81 -6.51
N MET A 120 -19.25 -15.28 -6.92
CA MET A 120 -18.53 -15.74 -8.10
C MET A 120 -17.72 -17.02 -7.84
N VAL A 121 -17.14 -17.13 -6.64
CA VAL A 121 -16.33 -18.29 -6.21
C VAL A 121 -16.64 -18.72 -4.79
N ALA A 122 -17.21 -19.91 -4.64
CA ALA A 122 -17.61 -20.46 -3.35
C ALA A 122 -16.43 -21.07 -2.58
N VAL A 123 -15.51 -20.23 -2.11
CA VAL A 123 -14.26 -20.63 -1.42
C VAL A 123 -14.14 -20.03 -0.03
N PRO A 124 -13.45 -20.68 0.94
CA PRO A 124 -13.33 -20.20 2.32
C PRO A 124 -12.93 -18.73 2.43
N VAL A 125 -13.55 -18.03 3.38
CA VAL A 125 -13.28 -16.61 3.66
C VAL A 125 -12.59 -16.51 5.02
N TYR A 126 -11.46 -15.82 5.07
CA TYR A 126 -10.77 -15.43 6.29
C TYR A 126 -10.91 -13.92 6.42
N ALA A 127 -11.76 -13.45 7.33
CA ALA A 127 -12.12 -12.05 7.43
C ALA A 127 -11.73 -11.48 8.79
N GLN A 128 -11.11 -10.31 8.78
CA GLN A 128 -10.90 -9.54 10.01
C GLN A 128 -12.23 -9.27 10.71
N GLN A 129 -12.21 -9.25 12.03
CA GLN A 129 -13.39 -9.25 12.89
C GLN A 129 -14.46 -8.22 12.51
N GLU A 130 -14.07 -6.99 12.17
CA GLU A 130 -15.01 -5.95 11.76
C GLU A 130 -15.77 -6.36 10.49
N VAL A 131 -15.05 -6.86 9.49
CA VAL A 131 -15.65 -7.34 8.21
C VAL A 131 -16.48 -8.60 8.46
N ALA A 132 -15.97 -9.56 9.22
CA ALA A 132 -16.68 -10.79 9.57
C ALA A 132 -18.00 -10.51 10.32
N SER A 133 -18.00 -9.51 11.20
CA SER A 133 -19.21 -9.10 11.92
C SER A 133 -20.28 -8.53 10.99
N VAL A 134 -19.90 -7.80 9.93
CA VAL A 134 -20.85 -7.32 8.92
C VAL A 134 -21.36 -8.48 8.08
N LEU A 135 -20.48 -9.40 7.64
CA LEU A 135 -20.90 -10.59 6.89
C LEU A 135 -21.94 -11.40 7.64
N ALA A 136 -21.75 -11.59 8.95
CA ALA A 136 -22.71 -12.28 9.80
C ALA A 136 -24.02 -11.48 10.00
N SER A 137 -23.94 -10.20 10.39
CA SER A 137 -25.12 -9.41 10.78
C SER A 137 -25.98 -8.92 9.61
N LYS A 138 -25.35 -8.48 8.51
CA LYS A 138 -26.04 -7.94 7.33
C LYS A 138 -26.48 -9.04 6.36
N TYR A 139 -25.69 -10.10 6.23
CA TYR A 139 -25.91 -11.12 5.20
C TYR A 139 -26.22 -12.52 5.75
N GLY A 140 -26.12 -12.74 7.05
CA GLY A 140 -26.23 -14.08 7.64
C GLY A 140 -25.10 -15.03 7.20
N LEU A 141 -24.02 -14.51 6.60
CA LEU A 141 -22.95 -15.31 6.04
C LEU A 141 -21.94 -15.69 7.14
N THR A 142 -22.14 -16.85 7.74
CA THR A 142 -21.25 -17.43 8.75
C THR A 142 -20.58 -18.72 8.27
N ALA A 143 -21.28 -19.50 7.43
CA ALA A 143 -20.76 -20.75 6.90
C ALA A 143 -19.55 -20.51 5.97
N GLY A 144 -18.42 -21.13 6.32
CA GLY A 144 -17.17 -20.97 5.57
C GLY A 144 -16.52 -19.59 5.72
N VAL A 145 -16.89 -18.83 6.75
CA VAL A 145 -16.20 -17.60 7.19
C VAL A 145 -15.44 -17.90 8.48
N THR A 146 -14.16 -17.60 8.46
CA THR A 146 -13.27 -17.69 9.62
C THR A 146 -12.92 -16.30 10.09
N THR A 147 -13.29 -15.99 11.32
CA THR A 147 -13.03 -14.68 11.93
C THR A 147 -11.58 -14.56 12.39
N ILE A 148 -10.91 -13.49 11.98
CA ILE A 148 -9.56 -13.14 12.39
C ILE A 148 -9.66 -11.95 13.35
N ALA A 149 -9.23 -12.15 14.60
CA ALA A 149 -9.24 -11.09 15.60
C ALA A 149 -8.35 -9.91 15.15
N THR A 150 -8.81 -8.69 15.43
CA THR A 150 -8.02 -7.47 15.18
C THR A 150 -6.79 -7.49 16.07
N PRO A 151 -5.56 -7.47 15.50
CA PRO A 151 -4.34 -7.49 16.30
C PRO A 151 -4.26 -6.28 17.23
N ALA A 152 -3.64 -6.47 18.40
CA ALA A 152 -3.28 -5.36 19.25
C ALA A 152 -2.33 -4.42 18.50
N MET A 153 -2.48 -3.11 18.70
CA MET A 153 -1.56 -2.14 18.12
C MET A 153 -0.15 -2.38 18.68
N SER A 154 0.84 -2.49 17.79
CA SER A 154 2.25 -2.55 18.20
C SER A 154 2.67 -1.20 18.78
N ALA A 155 3.35 -1.21 19.93
CA ALA A 155 3.86 0.01 20.55
C ALA A 155 4.87 0.69 19.61
N GLY A 156 4.66 1.98 19.30
CA GLY A 156 5.59 2.79 18.50
C GLY A 156 5.25 2.93 17.01
N SER A 157 4.26 2.19 16.47
CA SER A 157 3.68 2.51 15.16
C SER A 157 2.32 3.16 15.32
N PRO A 158 2.12 4.42 14.87
CA PRO A 158 0.82 5.08 14.98
C PRO A 158 -0.24 4.45 14.06
N ILE A 159 0.15 3.53 13.17
CA ILE A 159 -0.70 2.98 12.12
C ILE A 159 -0.54 1.45 12.10
N PRO A 160 -1.64 0.70 12.27
CA PRO A 160 -1.59 -0.75 12.18
C PRO A 160 -1.35 -1.17 10.73
N THR A 161 -0.36 -2.05 10.56
CA THR A 161 -0.12 -2.77 9.32
C THR A 161 -0.97 -4.05 9.29
N PRO A 162 -1.35 -4.55 8.09
CA PRO A 162 -2.14 -5.77 7.96
C PRO A 162 -1.34 -7.06 8.22
N ASP A 163 -0.06 -6.97 8.59
CA ASP A 163 0.86 -8.10 8.79
C ASP A 163 0.39 -9.04 9.91
N GLY A 164 -0.07 -8.50 11.03
CA GLY A 164 -0.62 -9.31 12.13
C GLY A 164 -1.87 -10.10 11.71
N VAL A 165 -2.69 -9.53 10.83
CA VAL A 165 -3.86 -10.20 10.26
C VAL A 165 -3.42 -11.29 9.29
N ALA A 166 -2.46 -11.00 8.39
CA ALA A 166 -1.93 -11.98 7.45
C ALA A 166 -1.33 -13.20 8.17
N ALA A 167 -0.51 -12.97 9.20
CA ALA A 167 0.07 -14.03 10.02
C ALA A 167 -1.01 -14.86 10.74
N ALA A 168 -2.05 -14.20 11.26
CA ALA A 168 -3.17 -14.88 11.90
C ALA A 168 -3.97 -15.74 10.91
N ILE A 169 -4.18 -15.28 9.67
CA ILE A 169 -4.82 -16.06 8.60
C ILE A 169 -4.02 -17.33 8.30
N VAL A 170 -2.70 -17.22 8.10
CA VAL A 170 -1.82 -18.37 7.84
C VAL A 170 -1.91 -19.40 8.96
N ARG A 171 -1.81 -18.93 10.22
CA ARG A 171 -1.92 -19.80 11.39
C ARG A 171 -3.27 -20.50 11.45
N GLN A 172 -4.35 -19.79 11.16
CA GLN A 172 -5.70 -20.34 11.21
C GLN A 172 -5.98 -21.33 10.06
N ALA A 173 -5.33 -21.15 8.91
CA ALA A 173 -5.34 -22.10 7.81
C ALA A 173 -4.36 -23.28 8.02
N GLY A 174 -3.55 -23.26 9.08
CA GLY A 174 -2.49 -24.23 9.37
C GLY A 174 -1.20 -24.02 8.58
N SER A 175 -1.27 -23.52 7.35
CA SER A 175 -0.12 -23.08 6.56
C SER A 175 -0.54 -22.15 5.43
N ALA A 176 0.42 -21.39 4.89
CA ALA A 176 0.14 -20.54 3.73
C ALA A 176 -0.13 -21.37 2.46
N ALA A 177 0.50 -22.54 2.34
CA ALA A 177 0.27 -23.46 1.23
C ALA A 177 -1.18 -23.99 1.18
N ALA A 178 -1.82 -24.18 2.34
CA ALA A 178 -3.20 -24.66 2.44
C ALA A 178 -4.22 -23.65 1.88
N LEU A 179 -3.86 -22.37 1.78
CA LEU A 179 -4.74 -21.31 1.26
C LEU A 179 -4.81 -21.29 -0.27
N GLY A 180 -3.89 -21.95 -0.98
CA GLY A 180 -3.79 -21.86 -2.44
C GLY A 180 -3.58 -20.42 -2.92
N ASN A 181 -4.27 -20.03 -3.99
CA ASN A 181 -4.30 -18.64 -4.46
C ASN A 181 -5.30 -17.83 -3.63
N VAL A 182 -4.84 -16.72 -3.06
CA VAL A 182 -5.62 -15.89 -2.14
C VAL A 182 -6.07 -14.60 -2.82
N GLY A 183 -7.39 -14.40 -2.86
CA GLY A 183 -8.00 -13.14 -3.27
C GLY A 183 -8.04 -12.16 -2.10
N ILE A 184 -7.27 -11.07 -2.19
CA ILE A 184 -7.21 -10.02 -1.17
C ILE A 184 -8.33 -9.01 -1.41
N VAL A 185 -9.19 -8.83 -0.40
CA VAL A 185 -10.26 -7.83 -0.43
C VAL A 185 -10.08 -6.86 0.75
N THR A 186 -9.90 -5.58 0.44
CA THR A 186 -9.68 -4.51 1.42
C THR A 186 -9.92 -3.15 0.76
N HIS A 187 -9.60 -2.06 1.45
CA HIS A 187 -9.63 -0.72 0.85
C HIS A 187 -8.59 -0.58 -0.28
N ALA A 188 -8.95 0.12 -1.35
CA ALA A 188 -8.13 0.27 -2.55
C ALA A 188 -6.70 0.77 -2.25
N ASP A 189 -6.57 1.81 -1.42
CA ASP A 189 -5.24 2.35 -1.07
C ASP A 189 -4.44 1.44 -0.10
N GLN A 190 -5.08 0.47 0.57
CA GLN A 190 -4.41 -0.55 1.43
C GLN A 190 -4.00 -1.80 0.63
N ALA A 191 -4.53 -2.00 -0.57
CA ALA A 191 -4.42 -3.27 -1.28
C ALA A 191 -2.97 -3.68 -1.59
N SER A 192 -2.11 -2.72 -1.97
CA SER A 192 -0.69 -2.98 -2.26
C SER A 192 0.07 -3.51 -1.05
N ILE A 193 -0.07 -2.85 0.11
CA ILE A 193 0.58 -3.30 1.35
C ILE A 193 -0.04 -4.60 1.88
N ALA A 194 -1.37 -4.77 1.78
CA ALA A 194 -2.03 -6.01 2.18
C ALA A 194 -1.53 -7.22 1.37
N VAL A 195 -1.39 -7.07 0.05
CA VAL A 195 -0.79 -8.12 -0.79
C VAL A 195 0.67 -8.37 -0.42
N ARG A 196 1.47 -7.31 -0.22
CA ARG A 196 2.89 -7.45 0.17
C ARG A 196 3.05 -8.23 1.47
N VAL A 197 2.33 -7.87 2.53
CA VAL A 197 2.44 -8.57 3.82
C VAL A 197 1.91 -10.00 3.74
N ALA A 198 0.88 -10.25 2.93
CA ALA A 198 0.35 -11.60 2.71
C ALA A 198 1.39 -12.50 2.00
N ILE A 199 2.08 -11.96 0.99
CA ILE A 199 3.18 -12.66 0.32
C ILE A 199 4.35 -12.89 1.28
N ALA A 200 4.71 -11.90 2.11
CA ALA A 200 5.75 -12.05 3.13
C ALA A 200 5.37 -13.12 4.18
N ALA A 201 4.08 -13.32 4.45
CA ALA A 201 3.57 -14.43 5.27
C ALA A 201 3.52 -15.78 4.53
N GLY A 202 3.96 -15.84 3.26
CA GLY A 202 4.04 -17.05 2.44
C GLY A 202 2.82 -17.33 1.55
N MET A 203 1.82 -16.44 1.50
CA MET A 203 0.62 -16.64 0.69
C MET A 203 0.88 -16.36 -0.80
N ARG A 204 0.12 -17.02 -1.69
CA ARG A 204 0.01 -16.62 -3.10
C ARG A 204 -1.10 -15.58 -3.23
N ALA A 205 -0.82 -14.34 -2.85
CA ALA A 205 -1.83 -13.29 -2.71
C ALA A 205 -1.86 -12.33 -3.92
N ALA A 206 -3.08 -11.99 -4.35
CA ALA A 206 -3.34 -10.99 -5.38
C ALA A 206 -4.75 -10.40 -5.20
N VAL A 207 -5.02 -9.24 -5.81
CA VAL A 207 -6.38 -8.66 -5.83
C VAL A 207 -7.23 -9.37 -6.89
N PRO A 208 -8.50 -9.71 -6.62
CA PRO A 208 -9.39 -10.29 -7.63
C PRO A 208 -9.58 -9.35 -8.83
N ALA A 209 -9.29 -9.83 -10.03
CA ALA A 209 -9.44 -9.07 -11.27
C ALA A 209 -10.92 -8.70 -11.49
N GLY A 210 -11.17 -7.43 -11.83
CA GLY A 210 -12.52 -6.91 -12.08
C GLY A 210 -13.37 -6.64 -10.84
N LEU A 211 -12.87 -6.94 -9.63
CA LEU A 211 -13.55 -6.56 -8.38
C LEU A 211 -13.21 -5.11 -8.02
N ALA A 212 -14.22 -4.26 -7.90
CA ALA A 212 -14.04 -2.91 -7.40
C ALA A 212 -13.79 -2.94 -5.88
N LEU A 213 -12.59 -2.52 -5.46
CA LEU A 213 -12.28 -2.34 -4.04
C LEU A 213 -12.82 -0.99 -3.55
N PRO A 214 -13.35 -0.91 -2.31
CA PRO A 214 -13.82 0.35 -1.74
C PRO A 214 -12.68 1.36 -1.59
N SER A 215 -12.96 2.63 -1.87
CA SER A 215 -11.97 3.71 -1.86
C SER A 215 -12.37 4.93 -1.00
N LEU A 216 -13.53 4.85 -0.34
CA LEU A 216 -14.04 5.91 0.52
C LEU A 216 -13.46 5.77 1.93
N TYR A 217 -13.24 6.92 2.56
CA TYR A 217 -12.71 7.02 3.92
C TYR A 217 -13.84 7.31 4.93
N ASP A 218 -13.77 6.72 6.12
CA ASP A 218 -14.66 7.07 7.24
C ASP A 218 -14.02 8.17 8.09
N THR A 219 -14.58 9.38 8.03
CA THR A 219 -14.11 10.52 8.84
C THR A 219 -14.26 10.27 10.34
N SER A 220 -15.08 9.29 10.75
CA SER A 220 -15.30 8.88 12.13
C SER A 220 -14.48 7.66 12.55
N ALA A 221 -13.53 7.20 11.72
CA ALA A 221 -12.63 6.12 12.09
C ALA A 221 -11.87 6.44 13.39
N GLN A 222 -11.71 5.45 14.26
CA GLN A 222 -11.02 5.58 15.54
C GLN A 222 -9.60 6.12 15.34
N LEU A 223 -8.87 5.56 14.38
CA LEU A 223 -7.51 5.96 14.04
C LEU A 223 -7.51 7.18 13.10
N PRO A 224 -6.95 8.34 13.52
CA PRO A 224 -6.93 9.55 12.69
C PRO A 224 -6.27 9.37 11.32
N ALA A 225 -5.23 8.54 11.24
CA ALA A 225 -4.52 8.26 9.99
C ALA A 225 -5.38 7.56 8.93
N MET A 226 -6.51 6.96 9.31
CA MET A 226 -7.45 6.27 8.42
C MET A 226 -8.71 7.10 8.14
N ARG A 227 -8.75 8.38 8.56
CA ARG A 227 -9.89 9.28 8.28
C ARG A 227 -9.79 10.02 6.96
N ARG A 228 -8.57 10.15 6.43
CA ARG A 228 -8.29 10.91 5.20
C ARG A 228 -7.24 10.21 4.35
N ARG A 229 -7.43 10.35 3.04
CA ARG A 229 -6.55 9.74 2.03
C ARG A 229 -5.12 10.24 2.09
N ASP A 230 -4.92 11.56 2.12
CA ASP A 230 -3.59 12.17 2.13
C ASP A 230 -2.73 11.70 3.31
N LEU A 231 -3.32 11.59 4.51
CA LEU A 231 -2.63 11.09 5.70
C LEU A 231 -2.30 9.60 5.60
N TYR A 232 -3.22 8.82 5.04
CA TYR A 232 -3.02 7.39 4.87
C TYR A 232 -1.94 7.09 3.82
N LEU A 233 -1.98 7.73 2.65
CA LEU A 233 -1.07 7.44 1.54
C LEU A 233 0.39 7.72 1.93
N LEU A 234 0.67 8.87 2.55
CA LEU A 234 2.02 9.21 3.01
C LEU A 234 2.55 8.17 3.99
N SER A 235 1.68 7.75 4.90
CA SER A 235 2.01 6.76 5.90
C SER A 235 2.25 5.36 5.31
N ASN A 236 1.41 4.95 4.37
CA ASN A 236 1.55 3.69 3.65
C ASN A 236 2.88 3.65 2.87
N ALA A 237 3.24 4.75 2.19
CA ALA A 237 4.52 4.86 1.50
C ALA A 237 5.69 4.72 2.49
N GLY A 238 5.65 5.40 3.64
CA GLY A 238 6.67 5.29 4.68
C GLY A 238 6.84 3.86 5.21
N ILE A 239 5.72 3.16 5.45
CA ILE A 239 5.74 1.76 5.90
C ILE A 239 6.32 0.84 4.82
N GLN A 240 5.92 1.01 3.55
CA GLN A 240 6.43 0.19 2.46
C GLN A 240 7.95 0.36 2.26
N LEU A 241 8.47 1.59 2.42
CA LEU A 241 9.92 1.83 2.43
C LEU A 241 10.61 1.18 3.62
N ALA A 242 10.01 1.24 4.82
CA ALA A 242 10.55 0.60 6.00
C ALA A 242 10.62 -0.94 5.85
N MET A 243 9.57 -1.56 5.29
CA MET A 243 9.55 -2.98 4.96
C MET A 243 10.60 -3.32 3.92
N LEU A 244 10.68 -2.56 2.83
CA LEU A 244 11.68 -2.77 1.77
C LEU A 244 13.10 -2.72 2.34
N ARG A 245 13.39 -1.75 3.21
CA ARG A 245 14.70 -1.66 3.87
C ARG A 245 15.01 -2.94 4.66
N LEU A 246 14.05 -3.47 5.43
CA LEU A 246 14.25 -4.70 6.18
C LEU A 246 14.47 -5.91 5.27
N ASP A 247 13.71 -6.01 4.16
CA ASP A 247 13.87 -7.08 3.18
C ASP A 247 15.26 -7.05 2.52
N LEU A 248 15.75 -5.86 2.16
CA LEU A 248 17.08 -5.68 1.57
C LEU A 248 18.20 -6.04 2.57
N ILE A 249 18.06 -5.64 3.84
CA ILE A 249 19.01 -6.01 4.90
C ILE A 249 19.04 -7.53 5.10
N ASN A 250 17.88 -8.18 5.22
CA ASN A 250 17.80 -9.61 5.44
C ASN A 250 18.34 -10.42 4.25
N ARG A 251 18.20 -9.89 3.02
CA ARG A 251 18.77 -10.50 1.82
C ARG A 251 20.29 -10.43 1.80
N GLU A 252 20.86 -9.29 2.17
CA GLU A 252 22.31 -9.09 2.17
C GLU A 252 22.98 -9.77 3.39
N TYR A 253 22.32 -9.75 4.54
CA TYR A 253 22.82 -10.23 5.82
C TYR A 253 21.85 -11.24 6.46
N PRO A 254 21.70 -12.46 5.90
CA PRO A 254 20.71 -13.43 6.37
C PRO A 254 20.96 -13.98 7.78
N ASN A 255 22.16 -13.78 8.34
CA ASN A 255 22.56 -14.26 9.67
C ASN A 255 22.85 -13.13 10.68
N GLY A 256 22.55 -11.87 10.33
CA GLY A 256 22.90 -10.70 11.14
C GLY A 256 24.27 -10.13 10.81
#